data_AF-A0A8J4XLZ1-F1
#
_entry.id   AF-A0A8J4XLZ1-F1
#
_cell.length_a   1.000
_cell.length_b   1.000
_cell.length_c   1.000
_cell.angle_alpha   90.00
_cell.angle_beta   90.00
_cell.angle_gamma   90.00
#
_symmetry.space_group_name_H-M   'P 1'
#
loop_
_entity.id
_entity.type
_entity.pdbx_description
1 polymer ?
#
loop_
_entity_poly.entity_id
_entity_poly.type
_entity_poly.pdbx_seq_one_letter_code
_entity_poly.pdbx_strand_id
1 'polypeptide(L)' 'MLTEREIAIYALGKTEGLNSIAETLGKGFDDEKYIESWHKTMKLLGTEIPLKDLEKIYNEFAKKMDAVVESNESKKQE' A
#
# COMPACT_ATOMS: atom_id res chain seq x y z
N MET A 1 -15.35 -15.93 7.03
CA MET A 1 -14.29 -15.08 7.62
C MET A 1 -13.37 -14.67 6.49
N LEU A 2 -12.88 -13.42 6.51
CA LEU A 2 -11.86 -12.98 5.56
C LEU A 2 -10.55 -13.74 5.81
N THR A 3 -9.82 -14.02 4.75
CA THR A 3 -8.46 -14.57 4.79
C THR A 3 -7.47 -13.49 5.24
N GLU A 4 -6.31 -13.90 5.77
CA GLU A 4 -5.23 -12.99 6.16
C GLU A 4 -4.79 -12.08 5.00
N ARG A 5 -4.82 -12.62 3.78
CA ARG A 5 -4.54 -11.86 2.55
C ARG A 5 -5.57 -10.77 2.29
N GLU A 6 -6.85 -11.08 2.44
CA GLU A 6 -7.93 -10.09 2.25
C GLU A 6 -7.87 -9.00 3.32
N ILE A 7 -7.52 -9.37 4.56
CA ILE A 7 -7.27 -8.42 5.65
C ILE A 7 -6.06 -7.52 5.32
N ALA A 8 -4.97 -8.10 4.79
CA ALA A 8 -3.77 -7.36 4.39
C ALA A 8 -4.06 -6.33 3.30
N ILE A 9 -4.77 -6.73 2.24
CA ILE A 9 -5.16 -5.85 1.13
C ILE A 9 -6.09 -4.74 1.62
N TYR A 10 -7.06 -5.07 2.48
CA TYR A 10 -7.97 -4.08 3.06
C TYR A 10 -7.24 -3.05 3.92
N ALA A 11 -6.31 -3.52 4.77
CA ALA A 11 -5.47 -2.64 5.58
C ALA A 11 -4.59 -1.75 4.70
N LEU A 12 -4.00 -2.31 3.63
CA LEU A 12 -3.19 -1.56 2.67
C LEU A 12 -3.99 -0.44 1.99
N GLY A 13 -5.20 -0.74 1.51
CA GLY A 13 -6.05 0.28 0.88
C GLY A 13 -6.42 1.42 1.83
N LYS A 14 -6.62 1.13 3.12
CA LYS A 14 -6.86 2.17 4.14
C LYS A 14 -5.62 3.01 4.41
N THR A 15 -4.46 2.37 4.49
CA THR A 15 -3.21 3.10 4.71
C THR A 15 -2.89 3.99 3.51
N GLU A 16 -3.07 3.51 2.27
CA GLU A 16 -2.82 4.31 1.06
C GLU A 16 -3.73 5.54 1.03
N GLY A 17 -5.00 5.38 1.40
CA GLY A 17 -5.94 6.50 1.51
C GLY A 17 -5.49 7.56 2.53
N LEU A 18 -4.99 7.12 3.69
CA LEU A 18 -4.42 8.04 4.70
C LEU A 18 -3.14 8.71 4.22
N ASN A 19 -2.26 7.97 3.52
CA ASN A 19 -1.02 8.53 2.98
C ASN A 19 -1.31 9.55 1.89
N SER A 20 -2.23 9.26 0.96
CA SER A 20 -2.65 10.21 -0.08
C SER A 20 -3.23 11.51 0.49
N ILE A 21 -4.00 11.42 1.58
CA ILE A 21 -4.47 12.61 2.32
C ILE A 21 -3.27 13.36 2.93
N ALA A 22 -2.32 12.65 3.54
CA ALA A 22 -1.13 13.25 4.14
C ALA A 22 -0.25 13.95 3.10
N GLU A 23 -0.02 13.34 1.95
CA GLU A 23 0.69 13.93 0.80
C GLU A 23 0.00 15.20 0.29
N THR A 24 -1.33 15.16 0.14
CA THR A 24 -2.13 16.34 -0.23
C THR A 24 -1.95 17.51 0.75
N LEU A 25 -1.71 17.19 2.03
CA LEU A 25 -1.46 18.17 3.10
C LEU A 25 0.03 18.55 3.25
N GLY A 26 0.92 18.05 2.39
CA GLY A 26 2.36 18.30 2.44
C GLY A 26 3.09 17.58 3.58
N LYS A 27 2.49 16.50 4.11
CA LYS A 27 2.98 15.71 5.26
C LYS A 27 3.10 14.22 4.95
N GLY A 28 3.25 13.86 3.67
CA GLY A 28 3.37 12.48 3.22
C GLY A 28 4.43 11.71 3.99
N PHE A 29 4.22 10.40 4.15
CA PHE A 29 5.21 9.53 4.77
C PHE A 29 6.22 9.07 3.70
N ASP A 30 7.46 8.83 4.13
CA ASP A 30 8.35 7.98 3.35
C ASP A 30 7.84 6.53 3.37
N ASP A 31 8.21 5.75 2.35
CA ASP A 31 7.71 4.38 2.17
C ASP A 31 8.00 3.49 3.38
N GLU A 32 9.13 3.69 4.07
CA GLU A 32 9.46 2.95 5.30
C GLU A 32 8.44 3.22 6.42
N LYS A 33 8.16 4.49 6.75
CA LYS A 33 7.18 4.85 7.79
C LYS A 33 5.77 4.42 7.42
N TYR A 34 5.46 4.42 6.14
CA TYR A 34 4.19 3.92 5.63
C TYR A 34 4.04 2.42 5.90
N ILE A 35 5.03 1.61 5.51
CA ILE A 35 5.03 0.16 5.70
C ILE A 35 5.04 -0.21 7.19
N GLU A 36 5.77 0.54 8.03
CA GLU A 36 5.71 0.37 9.49
C GLU A 36 4.31 0.63 10.06
N SER A 37 3.63 1.66 9.56
CA SER A 37 2.27 2.01 10.00
C SER A 37 1.25 0.96 9.56
N TRP A 38 1.44 0.40 8.37
CA TRP A 38 0.64 -0.73 7.89
C TRP A 38 0.89 -1.99 8.72
N HIS A 39 2.14 -2.30 9.06
CA HIS A 39 2.50 -3.42 9.95
C HIS A 39 1.86 -3.27 11.35
N LYS A 40 1.89 -2.07 11.93
CA LYS A 40 1.19 -1.77 13.20
C LYS A 40 -0.32 -2.02 13.08
N THR A 41 -0.92 -1.62 11.96
CA THR A 41 -2.35 -1.83 11.68
C THR A 41 -2.69 -3.32 11.59
N MET A 42 -1.87 -4.11 10.88
CA MET A 42 -2.06 -5.56 10.78
C MET A 42 -2.02 -6.25 12.14
N LYS A 43 -1.08 -5.84 13.00
CA LYS A 43 -0.98 -6.35 14.37
C LYS A 43 -2.22 -6.02 15.21
N LEU A 44 -2.77 -4.81 15.09
CA LEU A 44 -4.03 -4.42 15.76
C LEU A 44 -5.23 -5.24 15.28
N LEU A 45 -5.21 -5.71 14.03
CA LEU A 45 -6.23 -6.58 13.45
C LEU A 45 -6.04 -8.06 13.83
N GLY A 46 -5.06 -8.38 14.70
CA GLY A 46 -4.79 -9.74 15.14
C GLY A 46 -4.13 -10.61 14.07
N THR A 47 -3.53 -10.00 13.05
CA THR A 47 -2.83 -10.71 11.97
C THR A 47 -1.32 -10.43 12.09
N GLU A 48 -0.53 -11.48 12.26
CA GLU A 48 0.94 -11.37 12.30
C GLU A 48 1.52 -11.67 10.92
N ILE A 49 1.75 -10.61 10.14
CA ILE A 49 2.52 -10.68 8.89
C ILE A 49 3.90 -10.06 9.15
N PRO A 50 5.01 -10.75 8.84
CA PRO A 50 6.34 -10.18 8.93
C PRO A 50 6.47 -8.89 8.12
N LEU A 51 7.19 -7.90 8.66
CA LEU A 51 7.45 -6.63 7.98
C LEU A 51 8.00 -6.83 6.55
N LYS A 52 8.93 -7.79 6.39
CA LYS A 52 9.54 -8.16 5.10
C LYS A 52 8.52 -8.65 4.07
N ASP A 53 7.47 -9.34 4.51
CA ASP A 53 6.42 -9.83 3.61
C ASP A 53 5.50 -8.68 3.20
N LEU A 54 5.23 -7.73 4.11
CA LEU A 54 4.52 -6.49 3.78
C LEU A 54 5.32 -5.63 2.80
N GLU A 55 6.62 -5.44 3.02
CA GLU A 55 7.50 -4.76 2.06
C GLU A 55 7.42 -5.38 0.67
N LYS A 56 7.42 -6.72 0.59
CA LYS A 56 7.28 -7.43 -0.69
C LYS A 56 5.94 -7.13 -1.36
N ILE A 57 4.84 -7.20 -0.61
CA ILE A 57 3.50 -6.90 -1.14
C ILE A 57 3.41 -5.45 -1.62
N TYR A 58 3.95 -4.50 -0.86
CA TYR A 58 4.01 -3.08 -1.22
C TYR A 58 4.77 -2.86 -2.52
N ASN A 59 5.97 -3.42 -2.64
CA ASN A 59 6.79 -3.31 -3.85
C ASN A 59 6.12 -3.95 -5.09
N GLU A 60 5.45 -5.08 -4.92
CA GLU A 60 4.68 -5.70 -6.00
C GLU A 60 3.47 -4.86 -6.42
N PHE A 61 2.83 -4.19 -5.46
CA PHE A 61 1.73 -3.26 -5.71
C PHE A 61 2.22 -2.01 -6.44
N ALA A 62 3.28 -1.36 -5.96
CA ALA A 62 3.88 -0.17 -6.57
C ALA A 62 4.26 -0.41 -8.04
N LYS A 63 4.97 -1.51 -8.33
CA LYS A 63 5.33 -1.90 -9.70
C LYS A 63 4.11 -2.11 -10.61
N LYS A 64 3.02 -2.65 -10.08
CA LYS A 64 1.78 -2.84 -10.86
C LYS A 64 1.11 -1.50 -11.13
N MET A 65 1.14 -0.58 -10.17
CA MET A 65 0.63 0.78 -10.36
C MET A 65 1.42 1.54 -11.42
N ASP A 66 2.75 1.46 -11.39
CA ASP A 66 3.63 2.07 -12.41
C ASP A 66 3.30 1.54 -13.81
N ALA A 67 3.22 0.21 -13.96
CA ALA A 67 2.87 -0.41 -15.23
C ALA A 67 1.47 0.01 -15.75
N VAL A 68 0.51 0.25 -14.85
CA VAL A 68 -0.82 0.77 -15.21
C VAL A 68 -0.73 2.21 -15.68
N VAL A 69 0.04 3.06 -14.99
CA VAL A 69 0.26 4.47 -15.39
C VAL A 69 0.92 4.53 -16.77
N GLU A 70 2.03 3.82 -16.96
CA GLU A 70 2.74 3.75 -18.26
C GLU A 70 1.83 3.29 -19.40
N SER A 71 1.00 2.25 -19.14
CA SER A 71 0.03 1.76 -20.12
C SER A 71 -1.06 2.79 -20.45
N ASN A 72 -1.46 3.61 -19.48
CA ASN A 72 -2.48 4.63 -19.67
C ASN A 72 -1.94 5.88 -20.36
N GLU A 73 -0.69 6.26 -20.08
CA GLU A 73 0.00 7.33 -20.80
C GLU A 73 0.25 6.95 -22.26
N SER A 74 0.61 5.69 -22.52
CA SER A 74 0.77 5.15 -23.87
C SER A 74 -0.54 5.18 -24.68
N LYS A 75 -1.69 4.97 -24.03
CA LYS A 75 -3.02 5.06 -24.66
C LYS A 75 -3.52 6.49 -24.90
N LYS A 76 -2.92 7.49 -24.25
CA LYS A 76 -3.29 8.91 -24.40
C LYS A 76 -2.60 9.58 -25.59
N GLN A 77 -1.62 8.91 -26.20
CA GLN A 77 -0.82 9.41 -27.31
C GLN A 77 -1.25 8.84 -28.69
N GLU A 78 -2.23 7.93 -28.74
CA GLU A 78 -2.98 7.53 -29.96
C GLU A 78 -4.29 8.33 -30.08
#